data_AF-A0A0C3LXL4-F1
#
_entry.id   AF-A0A0C3LXL4-F1
#
_cell.length_a   1.000
_cell.length_b   1.000
_cell.length_c   1.000
_cell.angle_alpha   90.00
_cell.angle_beta   90.00
_cell.angle_gamma   90.00
#
_symmetry.space_group_name_H-M   'P 1'
#
loop_
_entity.id
_entity.type
_entity.pdbx_description
1 polymer ?
#
loop_
_entity_poly.entity_id
_entity_poly.type
_entity_poly.pdbx_seq_one_letter_code
_entity_poly.pdbx_strand_id
1 'polypeptide(L)'
;RDVIKLDKQDDRAAIRLFSAATLNHIVQHHPEWKGLACYLFVFGELVDAYQNRSISHSNRLKMVLRARFFLEQWRLFLCSSDYKEDRHYISQDAHEIAMNLIDGFLSLILIHRDHLPGSPPFFPWLYGTAANEHVFGLMRRQVVDFTLLDFIYSVPKTSILMGMEFREGAHQSDSDETLRARASGYYHTYCQSKGLNNPSLFRVYPSNSEINTISLAAYEESAELWAMLGV
;
A
#
# COMPACT_ATOMS: atom_id res chain seq x y z
N ARG A 1 5.48 20.46 10.04
CA ARG A 1 4.10 20.65 10.54
C ARG A 1 3.61 19.37 11.21
N ASP A 2 3.90 18.23 10.58
CA ASP A 2 3.57 16.85 10.99
C ASP A 2 4.13 16.44 12.38
N VAL A 3 5.18 17.10 12.87
CA VAL A 3 5.79 16.82 14.20
C VAL A 3 5.19 17.69 15.33
N ILE A 4 4.59 18.85 15.01
CA ILE A 4 4.15 19.85 16.01
C ILE A 4 2.63 19.77 16.26
N LYS A 5 1.86 19.37 15.23
CA LYS A 5 0.46 18.95 15.35
C LYS A 5 0.35 17.61 14.64
N LEU A 6 0.62 16.54 15.38
CA LEU A 6 0.66 15.19 14.85
C LEU A 6 -0.75 14.75 14.42
N ASP A 7 -1.04 14.95 13.15
CA ASP A 7 -2.18 14.31 12.50
C ASP A 7 -1.80 12.84 12.23
N LYS A 8 -2.19 11.96 13.15
CA LYS A 8 -1.96 10.51 13.01
C LYS A 8 -2.80 9.89 11.89
N GLN A 9 -3.69 10.65 11.26
CA GLN A 9 -4.54 10.23 10.15
C GLN A 9 -4.05 10.75 8.78
N ASP A 10 -2.94 11.52 8.73
CA ASP A 10 -2.35 11.98 7.46
C ASP A 10 -1.62 10.82 6.74
N ASP A 11 -2.38 10.09 5.93
CA ASP A 11 -1.87 9.05 5.03
C ASP A 11 -0.77 9.56 4.09
N ARG A 12 -0.81 10.85 3.71
CA ARG A 12 0.21 11.44 2.83
C ARG A 12 1.55 11.58 3.53
N ALA A 13 1.58 11.83 4.84
CA ALA A 13 2.82 11.82 5.59
C ALA A 13 3.49 10.45 5.54
N ALA A 14 2.70 9.38 5.71
CA ALA A 14 3.18 8.01 5.57
C ALA A 14 3.66 7.72 4.14
N ILE A 15 2.90 8.12 3.11
CA ILE A 15 3.31 7.95 1.70
C ILE A 15 4.63 8.68 1.40
N ARG A 16 4.81 9.91 1.91
CA ARG A 16 6.08 10.64 1.76
C ARG A 16 7.23 9.89 2.44
N LEU A 17 7.01 9.36 3.64
CA LEU A 17 8.02 8.61 4.39
C LEU A 17 8.50 7.36 3.63
N PHE A 18 7.58 6.60 3.06
CA PHE A 18 7.89 5.38 2.31
C PHE A 18 8.20 5.62 0.82
N SER A 19 8.32 6.88 0.40
CA SER A 19 8.62 7.20 -1.00
C SER A 19 10.07 6.88 -1.38
N ALA A 20 10.28 6.58 -2.66
CA ALA A 20 11.62 6.40 -3.23
C ALA A 20 12.53 7.63 -3.03
N ALA A 21 11.96 8.84 -3.00
CA ALA A 21 12.71 10.06 -2.73
C ALA A 21 13.28 10.09 -1.31
N THR A 22 12.49 9.68 -0.32
CA THR A 22 12.94 9.59 1.09
C THR A 22 13.98 8.49 1.26
N LEU A 23 13.75 7.32 0.66
CA LEU A 23 14.74 6.23 0.68
C LEU A 23 16.07 6.68 0.06
N ASN A 24 16.02 7.31 -1.11
CA ASN A 24 17.21 7.83 -1.79
C ASN A 24 17.93 8.89 -0.95
N HIS A 25 17.18 9.78 -0.28
CA HIS A 25 17.76 10.76 0.63
C HIS A 25 18.52 10.08 1.78
N ILE A 26 17.94 9.06 2.43
CA ILE A 26 18.59 8.31 3.51
C ILE A 26 19.83 7.58 3.00
N VAL A 27 19.74 6.90 1.86
CA VAL A 27 20.88 6.18 1.29
C VAL A 27 22.05 7.12 0.94
N GLN A 28 21.76 8.32 0.43
CA GLN A 28 22.79 9.28 0.02
C GLN A 28 23.40 10.07 1.19
N HIS A 29 22.59 10.46 2.18
CA HIS A 29 23.03 11.35 3.26
C HIS A 29 23.29 10.65 4.59
N HIS A 30 22.74 9.46 4.78
CA HIS A 30 22.83 8.66 6.01
C HIS A 30 23.12 7.17 5.71
N PRO A 31 24.24 6.85 5.02
CA PRO A 31 24.58 5.48 4.65
C PRO A 31 24.80 4.55 5.85
N GLU A 32 25.02 5.10 7.04
CA GLU A 32 25.10 4.37 8.31
C GLU A 32 23.74 3.84 8.79
N TRP A 33 22.62 4.40 8.33
CA TRP A 33 21.27 3.98 8.70
C TRP A 33 20.73 2.84 7.82
N LYS A 34 21.55 1.83 7.57
CA LYS A 34 21.21 0.68 6.72
C LYS A 34 19.92 -0.02 7.16
N GLY A 35 19.76 -0.23 8.48
CA GLY A 35 18.54 -0.83 9.04
C GLY A 35 17.28 -0.04 8.70
N LEU A 36 17.34 1.30 8.78
CA LEU A 36 16.22 2.16 8.41
C LEU A 36 15.96 2.13 6.91
N ALA A 37 17.01 2.15 6.08
CA ALA A 37 16.89 2.06 4.63
C ALA A 37 16.23 0.73 4.21
N CYS A 38 16.69 -0.40 4.74
CA CYS A 38 16.08 -1.71 4.50
C CYS A 38 14.63 -1.76 4.97
N TYR A 39 14.33 -1.22 6.15
CA TYR A 39 12.96 -1.14 6.67
C TYR A 39 12.05 -0.34 5.74
N LEU A 40 12.45 0.88 5.35
CA LEU A 40 11.65 1.74 4.48
C LEU A 40 11.49 1.14 3.09
N PHE A 41 12.50 0.46 2.56
CA PHE A 41 12.42 -0.27 1.30
C PHE A 41 11.38 -1.39 1.37
N VAL A 42 11.52 -2.32 2.33
CA VAL A 42 10.64 -3.50 2.43
C VAL A 42 9.18 -3.10 2.67
N PHE A 43 8.93 -2.21 3.62
CA PHE A 43 7.56 -1.80 3.94
C PHE A 43 6.98 -0.83 2.90
N GLY A 44 7.80 0.02 2.29
CA GLY A 44 7.35 0.88 1.19
C GLY A 44 6.91 0.05 -0.02
N GLU A 45 7.64 -1.02 -0.32
CA GLU A 45 7.25 -1.95 -1.38
C GLU A 45 6.03 -2.79 -1.02
N LEU A 46 5.85 -3.19 0.25
CA LEU A 46 4.62 -3.85 0.66
C LEU A 46 3.39 -2.96 0.41
N VAL A 47 3.51 -1.65 0.66
CA VAL A 47 2.44 -0.67 0.35
C VAL A 47 2.27 -0.51 -1.16
N ASP A 48 3.35 -0.36 -1.92
CA ASP A 48 3.30 -0.24 -3.38
C ASP A 48 2.71 -1.48 -4.06
N ALA A 49 2.93 -2.67 -3.50
CA ALA A 49 2.36 -3.91 -3.98
C ALA A 49 0.82 -3.86 -4.00
N TYR A 50 0.20 -3.04 -3.16
CA TYR A 50 -1.24 -2.78 -3.15
C TYR A 50 -1.63 -1.51 -3.92
N GLN A 51 -0.91 -0.40 -3.71
CA GLN A 51 -1.39 0.92 -4.14
C GLN A 51 -0.90 1.35 -5.53
N ASN A 52 0.30 0.91 -5.94
CA ASN A 52 0.86 1.30 -7.23
C ASN A 52 -0.01 0.78 -8.38
N ARG A 53 -0.16 1.50 -9.50
CA ARG A 53 -1.03 1.14 -10.63
C ARG A 53 -0.29 0.70 -11.89
N SER A 54 1.02 0.54 -11.81
CA SER A 54 1.88 0.20 -12.94
C SER A 54 2.65 -1.11 -12.75
N ILE A 55 2.59 -1.72 -11.56
CA ILE A 55 3.31 -2.96 -11.22
C ILE A 55 2.48 -4.20 -11.61
N SER A 56 3.14 -5.19 -12.20
CA SER A 56 2.56 -6.50 -12.57
C SER A 56 2.25 -7.37 -11.35
N HIS A 57 1.37 -8.37 -11.50
CA HIS A 57 1.11 -9.33 -10.42
C HIS A 57 2.37 -10.08 -9.97
N SER A 58 3.24 -10.49 -10.90
CA SER A 58 4.49 -11.18 -10.57
C SER A 58 5.42 -10.32 -9.72
N ASN A 59 5.56 -9.03 -10.06
CA ASN A 59 6.40 -8.12 -9.28
C ASN A 59 5.79 -7.82 -7.91
N ARG A 60 4.47 -7.60 -7.82
CA ARG A 60 3.78 -7.44 -6.53
C ARG A 60 3.96 -8.67 -5.65
N LEU A 61 3.83 -9.86 -6.23
CA LEU A 61 4.02 -11.11 -5.52
C LEU A 61 5.44 -11.21 -4.94
N LYS A 62 6.45 -10.82 -5.72
CA LYS A 62 7.83 -10.75 -5.24
C LYS A 62 7.97 -9.77 -4.06
N MET A 63 7.37 -8.58 -4.15
CA MET A 63 7.43 -7.55 -3.10
C MET A 63 6.78 -8.03 -1.80
N VAL A 64 5.58 -8.64 -1.86
CA VAL A 64 4.91 -9.16 -0.65
C VAL A 64 5.65 -10.36 -0.05
N LEU A 65 6.19 -11.26 -0.87
CA LEU A 65 6.96 -12.40 -0.38
C LEU A 65 8.30 -11.98 0.21
N ARG A 66 8.98 -10.97 -0.36
CA ARG A 66 10.20 -10.42 0.23
C ARG A 66 9.92 -9.81 1.60
N ALA A 67 8.81 -9.09 1.76
CA ALA A 67 8.38 -8.60 3.07
C ALA A 67 8.12 -9.74 4.07
N ARG A 68 7.53 -10.85 3.62
CA ARG A 68 7.34 -12.06 4.42
C ARG A 68 8.68 -12.60 4.93
N PHE A 69 9.58 -12.92 4.01
CA PHE A 69 10.87 -13.51 4.34
C PHE A 69 11.72 -12.58 5.20
N PHE A 70 11.64 -11.27 4.96
CA PHE A 70 12.34 -10.28 5.78
C PHE A 70 11.87 -10.32 7.24
N LEU A 71 10.56 -10.39 7.46
CA LEU A 71 9.95 -10.48 8.79
C LEU A 71 10.26 -11.82 9.48
N GLU A 72 10.23 -12.93 8.75
CA GLU A 72 10.62 -14.24 9.26
C GLU A 72 12.10 -14.28 9.66
N GLN A 73 12.98 -13.76 8.81
CA GLN A 73 14.43 -13.64 9.09
C GLN A 73 14.71 -12.73 10.29
N TRP A 74 13.93 -11.64 10.47
CA TRP A 74 14.04 -10.79 11.65
C TRP A 74 13.78 -11.58 12.94
N ARG A 75 12.69 -12.35 13.01
CA ARG A 75 12.38 -13.15 14.20
C ARG A 75 13.44 -14.22 14.44
N LEU A 76 13.92 -14.88 13.38
CA LEU A 76 15.02 -15.85 13.48
C LEU A 76 16.30 -15.23 14.04
N PHE A 77 16.66 -14.02 13.59
CA PHE A 77 17.80 -13.28 14.10
C PHE A 77 17.65 -12.91 15.59
N LEU A 78 16.48 -12.44 16.00
CA LEU A 78 16.23 -12.11 17.41
C LEU A 78 16.34 -13.36 18.29
N CYS A 79 15.80 -14.48 17.83
CA CYS A 79 15.88 -15.76 18.51
C CYS A 79 17.34 -16.26 18.62
N SER A 80 18.11 -16.20 17.54
CA SER A 80 19.52 -16.64 17.54
C SER A 80 20.43 -15.75 18.37
N SER A 81 20.07 -14.47 18.54
CA SER A 81 20.84 -13.47 19.26
C SER A 81 20.35 -13.22 20.70
N ASP A 82 19.38 -13.99 21.18
CA ASP A 82 18.76 -13.87 22.52
C ASP A 82 18.14 -12.48 22.80
N TYR A 83 17.62 -11.83 21.75
CA TYR A 83 16.87 -10.58 21.88
C TYR A 83 15.37 -10.86 22.04
N LYS A 84 14.73 -10.12 22.96
CA LYS A 84 13.29 -10.25 23.17
C LYS A 84 12.49 -9.60 22.03
N GLU A 85 11.56 -10.35 21.44
CA GLU A 85 10.70 -9.87 20.35
C GLU A 85 9.85 -8.66 20.77
N ASP A 86 9.36 -8.62 22.01
CA ASP A 86 8.50 -7.53 22.53
C ASP A 86 9.15 -6.14 22.51
N ARG A 87 10.49 -6.08 22.40
CA ARG A 87 11.26 -4.82 22.40
C ARG A 87 11.98 -4.54 21.09
N HIS A 88 12.32 -5.59 20.35
CA HIS A 88 13.24 -5.49 19.20
C HIS A 88 12.58 -5.87 17.87
N TYR A 89 11.28 -6.15 17.88
CA TYR A 89 10.48 -6.41 16.69
C TYR A 89 9.40 -5.33 16.52
N ILE A 90 8.74 -5.33 15.36
CA ILE A 90 7.53 -4.53 15.18
C ILE A 90 6.44 -4.99 16.17
N SER A 91 5.46 -4.13 16.45
CA SER A 91 4.35 -4.50 17.32
C SER A 91 3.61 -5.73 16.78
N GLN A 92 3.03 -6.52 17.67
CA GLN A 92 2.25 -7.69 17.30
C GLN A 92 1.15 -7.33 16.29
N ASP A 93 0.42 -6.24 16.52
CA ASP A 93 -0.61 -5.74 15.60
C ASP A 93 -0.03 -5.43 14.22
N ALA A 94 1.13 -4.78 14.14
CA ALA A 94 1.77 -4.47 12.87
C ALA A 94 2.22 -5.74 12.13
N HIS A 95 2.71 -6.74 12.86
CA HIS A 95 3.08 -8.03 12.28
C HIS A 95 1.86 -8.77 11.73
N GLU A 96 0.78 -8.86 12.50
CA GLU A 96 -0.46 -9.51 12.08
C GLU A 96 -1.08 -8.81 10.88
N ILE A 97 -1.09 -7.47 10.84
CA ILE A 97 -1.53 -6.70 9.67
C ILE A 97 -0.65 -7.00 8.45
N ALA A 98 0.67 -7.03 8.61
CA ALA A 98 1.58 -7.34 7.51
C ALA A 98 1.35 -8.76 6.97
N MET A 99 1.23 -9.76 7.85
CA MET A 99 0.95 -11.14 7.45
C MET A 99 -0.41 -11.28 6.76
N ASN A 100 -1.46 -10.62 7.29
CA ASN A 100 -2.78 -10.61 6.66
C ASN A 100 -2.76 -9.98 5.26
N LEU A 101 -1.98 -8.91 5.06
CA LEU A 101 -1.79 -8.33 3.72
C LEU A 101 -1.05 -9.31 2.81
N ILE A 102 0.02 -9.95 3.27
CA ILE A 102 0.81 -10.89 2.44
C ILE A 102 -0.02 -12.11 2.05
N ASP A 103 -0.63 -12.79 3.02
CA ASP A 103 -1.44 -13.99 2.80
C ASP A 103 -2.71 -13.65 2.02
N GLY A 104 -3.32 -12.49 2.31
CA GLY A 104 -4.47 -11.97 1.59
C GLY A 104 -4.15 -11.70 0.11
N PHE A 105 -3.00 -11.11 -0.19
CA PHE A 105 -2.57 -10.86 -1.57
C PHE A 105 -2.41 -12.17 -2.34
N LEU A 106 -1.68 -13.14 -1.78
CA LEU A 106 -1.50 -14.46 -2.39
C LEU A 106 -2.85 -15.16 -2.63
N SER A 107 -3.73 -15.14 -1.61
CA SER A 107 -5.07 -15.72 -1.72
C SER A 107 -5.89 -15.06 -2.83
N LEU A 108 -5.87 -13.73 -2.93
CA LEU A 108 -6.59 -13.00 -3.97
C LEU A 108 -6.07 -13.33 -5.37
N ILE A 109 -4.75 -13.46 -5.55
CA ILE A 109 -4.16 -13.90 -6.82
C ILE A 109 -4.68 -15.27 -7.23
N LEU A 110 -4.68 -16.24 -6.30
CA LEU A 110 -5.16 -17.60 -6.58
C LEU A 110 -6.67 -17.63 -6.84
N ILE A 111 -7.47 -16.89 -6.06
CA ILE A 111 -8.92 -16.77 -6.26
C ILE A 111 -9.24 -16.20 -7.64
N HIS A 112 -8.59 -15.10 -8.02
CA HIS A 112 -8.82 -14.49 -9.33
C HIS A 112 -8.37 -15.38 -10.50
N ARG A 113 -7.28 -16.11 -10.33
CA ARG A 113 -6.73 -16.99 -11.36
C ARG A 113 -7.59 -18.24 -11.54
N ASP A 114 -7.89 -18.94 -10.45
CA ASP A 114 -8.39 -20.33 -10.45
C ASP A 114 -9.89 -20.45 -10.17
N HIS A 115 -10.48 -19.52 -9.42
CA HIS A 115 -11.82 -19.68 -8.85
C HIS A 115 -12.87 -18.71 -9.43
N LEU A 116 -12.45 -17.59 -10.03
CA LEU A 116 -13.37 -16.64 -10.64
C LEU A 116 -13.60 -16.93 -12.14
N PRO A 117 -14.86 -16.93 -12.62
CA PRO A 117 -15.16 -17.22 -14.01
C PRO A 117 -14.53 -16.20 -14.95
N GLY A 118 -13.77 -16.68 -15.93
CA GLY A 118 -13.13 -15.85 -16.95
C GLY A 118 -11.89 -15.08 -16.50
N SER A 119 -11.38 -15.38 -15.30
CA SER A 119 -10.18 -14.76 -14.69
C SER A 119 -10.20 -13.23 -14.83
N PRO A 120 -11.14 -12.56 -14.15
CA PRO A 120 -11.29 -11.11 -14.25
C PRO A 120 -10.03 -10.40 -13.75
N PRO A 121 -9.74 -9.19 -14.23
CA PRO A 121 -8.56 -8.47 -13.79
C PRO A 121 -8.60 -8.18 -12.29
N PHE A 122 -7.44 -8.26 -11.63
CA PHE A 122 -7.28 -7.98 -10.20
C PHE A 122 -6.61 -6.62 -10.03
N PHE A 123 -7.28 -5.72 -9.31
CA PHE A 123 -6.80 -4.37 -9.04
C PHE A 123 -6.62 -4.19 -7.52
N PRO A 124 -5.42 -4.44 -6.96
CA PRO A 124 -5.23 -4.50 -5.51
C PRO A 124 -5.68 -3.24 -4.76
N TRP A 125 -5.51 -2.05 -5.34
CA TRP A 125 -5.91 -0.77 -4.74
C TRP A 125 -7.43 -0.58 -4.61
N LEU A 126 -8.25 -1.45 -5.21
CA LEU A 126 -9.70 -1.43 -5.07
C LEU A 126 -10.21 -2.28 -3.90
N TYR A 127 -9.34 -3.06 -3.24
CA TYR A 127 -9.71 -3.94 -2.11
C TYR A 127 -9.59 -3.25 -0.74
N GLY A 128 -9.27 -1.94 -0.72
CA GLY A 128 -9.21 -1.13 0.51
C GLY A 128 -10.53 -0.42 0.83
N THR A 129 -10.58 0.24 1.98
CA THR A 129 -11.75 1.01 2.46
C THR A 129 -11.79 2.46 1.98
N ALA A 130 -10.81 2.89 1.20
CA ALA A 130 -10.67 4.29 0.86
C ALA A 130 -11.84 4.87 0.03
N ALA A 131 -12.54 4.03 -0.74
CA ALA A 131 -13.80 4.42 -1.39
C ALA A 131 -14.89 4.75 -0.36
N ASN A 132 -14.96 4.00 0.76
CA ASN A 132 -15.89 4.28 1.85
C ASN A 132 -15.51 5.57 2.58
N GLU A 133 -14.22 5.78 2.84
CA GLU A 133 -13.73 7.03 3.44
C GLU A 133 -14.05 8.24 2.56
N HIS A 134 -13.96 8.07 1.24
CA HIS A 134 -14.35 9.09 0.28
C HIS A 134 -15.86 9.42 0.36
N VAL A 135 -16.71 8.40 0.43
CA VAL A 135 -18.17 8.56 0.64
C VAL A 135 -18.42 9.39 1.91
N PHE A 136 -17.79 9.03 3.02
CA PHE A 136 -17.93 9.76 4.28
C PHE A 136 -17.39 11.19 4.17
N GLY A 137 -16.30 11.42 3.44
CA GLY A 137 -15.79 12.75 3.13
C GLY A 137 -16.81 13.61 2.40
N LEU A 138 -17.46 13.06 1.37
CA LEU A 138 -18.52 13.74 0.61
C LEU A 138 -19.77 14.03 1.45
N MET A 139 -20.13 13.13 2.36
CA MET A 139 -21.24 13.34 3.28
C MET A 139 -20.91 14.45 4.29
N ARG A 140 -19.70 14.46 4.87
CA ARG A 140 -19.26 15.50 5.81
C ARG A 140 -19.18 16.90 5.20
N ARG A 141 -18.97 17.02 3.88
CA ARG A 141 -19.07 18.30 3.16
C ARG A 141 -20.50 18.86 3.14
N GLN A 142 -21.51 17.99 3.28
CA GLN A 142 -22.91 18.38 3.29
C GLN A 142 -23.39 18.66 4.71
N VAL A 143 -23.13 17.73 5.63
CA VAL A 143 -23.46 17.84 7.05
C VAL A 143 -22.26 17.27 7.84
N VAL A 144 -21.57 18.14 8.59
CA VAL A 144 -20.31 17.80 9.27
C VAL A 144 -20.49 16.64 10.25
N ASP A 145 -21.49 16.75 11.14
CA ASP A 145 -21.87 15.72 12.11
C ASP A 145 -23.26 15.17 11.77
N PHE A 146 -23.31 14.31 10.76
CA PHE A 146 -24.57 13.74 10.26
C PHE A 146 -25.11 12.64 11.18
N THR A 147 -26.42 12.62 11.39
CA THR A 147 -27.13 11.51 12.04
C THR A 147 -27.38 10.36 11.04
N LEU A 148 -27.86 9.22 11.52
CA LEU A 148 -28.29 8.13 10.62
C LEU A 148 -29.39 8.57 9.64
N LEU A 149 -30.28 9.46 10.07
CA LEU A 149 -31.34 9.98 9.21
C LEU A 149 -30.76 10.87 8.10
N ASP A 150 -29.82 11.74 8.45
CA ASP A 150 -29.08 12.56 7.49
C ASP A 150 -28.30 11.68 6.49
N PHE A 151 -27.70 10.59 6.96
CA PHE A 151 -27.03 9.63 6.11
C PHE A 151 -27.99 9.08 5.04
N ILE A 152 -29.15 8.56 5.45
CA ILE A 152 -30.14 7.97 4.52
C ILE A 152 -30.62 9.01 3.50
N TYR A 153 -30.95 10.23 3.94
CA TYR A 153 -31.40 11.28 3.03
C TYR A 153 -30.30 11.86 2.15
N SER A 154 -29.03 11.75 2.56
CA SER A 154 -27.88 12.21 1.77
C SER A 154 -27.50 11.24 0.65
N VAL A 155 -27.98 9.99 0.66
CA VAL A 155 -27.59 8.95 -0.32
C VAL A 155 -27.79 9.42 -1.78
N PRO A 156 -28.98 9.91 -2.21
CA PRO A 156 -29.18 10.30 -3.61
C PRO A 156 -28.21 11.41 -4.05
N LYS A 157 -28.00 12.41 -3.17
CA LYS A 157 -27.12 13.54 -3.45
C LYS A 157 -25.65 13.12 -3.47
N THR A 158 -25.24 12.26 -2.54
CA THR A 158 -23.88 11.72 -2.48
C THR A 158 -23.56 10.87 -3.72
N SER A 159 -24.52 10.08 -4.20
CA SER A 159 -24.36 9.32 -5.46
C SER A 159 -24.14 10.22 -6.67
N ILE A 160 -24.85 11.35 -6.76
CA ILE A 160 -24.65 12.33 -7.83
C ILE A 160 -23.27 12.99 -7.73
N LEU A 161 -22.88 13.46 -6.53
CA LEU A 161 -21.58 14.09 -6.29
C LEU A 161 -20.43 13.13 -6.62
N MET A 162 -20.55 11.89 -6.18
CA MET A 162 -19.59 10.84 -6.51
C MET A 162 -19.50 10.66 -8.03
N GLY A 163 -20.63 10.53 -8.74
CA GLY A 163 -20.66 10.43 -10.19
C GLY A 163 -20.05 11.65 -10.92
N MET A 164 -20.18 12.86 -10.37
CA MET A 164 -19.53 14.07 -10.87
C MET A 164 -18.01 14.01 -10.68
N GLU A 165 -17.54 13.69 -9.48
CA GLU A 165 -16.11 13.58 -9.18
C GLU A 165 -15.42 12.46 -9.99
N PHE A 166 -16.12 11.35 -10.26
CA PHE A 166 -15.65 10.32 -11.19
C PHE A 166 -15.41 10.87 -12.60
N ARG A 167 -16.29 11.74 -13.11
CA ARG A 167 -16.18 12.33 -14.45
C ARG A 167 -15.13 13.43 -14.50
N GLU A 168 -15.10 14.32 -13.52
CA GLU A 168 -14.17 15.45 -13.47
C GLU A 168 -12.74 15.03 -13.09
N GLY A 169 -12.60 14.05 -12.20
CA GLY A 169 -11.31 13.48 -11.80
C GLY A 169 -10.57 12.78 -12.93
N ALA A 170 -11.27 12.32 -13.97
CA ALA A 170 -10.65 11.83 -15.20
C ALA A 170 -9.94 12.93 -16.00
N HIS A 171 -10.33 14.21 -15.80
CA HIS A 171 -9.86 15.35 -16.59
C HIS A 171 -8.82 16.25 -15.88
N GLN A 172 -8.73 16.27 -14.54
CA GLN A 172 -7.81 17.16 -13.82
C GLN A 172 -6.33 16.77 -14.01
N SER A 173 -5.53 17.65 -14.64
CA SER A 173 -4.06 17.58 -14.66
C SER A 173 -3.50 18.09 -13.32
N ASP A 174 -2.68 17.28 -12.64
CA ASP A 174 -2.01 17.69 -11.41
C ASP A 174 -1.03 18.84 -11.71
N SER A 175 -1.37 20.06 -11.30
CA SER A 175 -0.39 21.15 -11.15
C SER A 175 0.05 21.25 -9.69
N ASP A 176 1.33 21.62 -9.47
CA ASP A 176 1.98 21.74 -8.15
C ASP A 176 1.23 22.67 -7.17
N GLU A 177 0.49 23.63 -7.68
CA GLU A 177 -0.34 24.55 -6.88
C GLU A 177 -1.52 23.83 -6.21
N THR A 178 -2.13 22.88 -6.91
CA THR A 178 -3.21 22.03 -6.39
C THR A 178 -2.72 21.09 -5.29
N LEU A 179 -1.47 20.62 -5.37
CA LEU A 179 -0.87 19.72 -4.37
C LEU A 179 -0.60 20.44 -3.04
N ARG A 180 -0.19 21.71 -3.08
CA ARG A 180 0.08 22.54 -1.89
C ARG A 180 -1.19 23.03 -1.19
N ALA A 181 -2.25 23.35 -1.92
CA ALA A 181 -3.53 23.78 -1.34
C ALA A 181 -4.29 22.64 -0.64
N ARG A 182 -4.02 21.38 -1.00
CA ARG A 182 -4.73 20.18 -0.53
C ARG A 182 -4.09 19.51 0.69
N ALA A 183 -3.24 20.20 1.44
CA ALA A 183 -2.50 19.67 2.60
C ALA A 183 -3.37 19.38 3.85
N SER A 184 -4.71 19.43 3.73
CA SER A 184 -5.65 18.99 4.75
C SER A 184 -6.71 18.09 4.11
N GLY A 185 -6.70 16.80 4.47
CA GLY A 185 -7.70 15.81 4.06
C GLY A 185 -7.22 14.73 3.09
N TYR A 186 -7.94 13.61 3.10
CA TYR A 186 -7.70 12.41 2.30
C TYR A 186 -7.62 12.70 0.79
N TYR A 187 -6.58 12.18 0.11
CA TYR A 187 -6.41 12.28 -1.35
C TYR A 187 -6.94 11.02 -2.02
N HIS A 188 -7.99 11.14 -2.81
CA HIS A 188 -8.63 9.99 -3.45
C HIS A 188 -8.32 9.97 -4.95
N THR A 189 -7.38 9.11 -5.36
CA THR A 189 -7.07 8.87 -6.78
C THR A 189 -7.81 7.67 -7.36
N TYR A 190 -8.61 6.93 -6.57
CA TYR A 190 -9.19 5.62 -6.92
C TYR A 190 -9.94 5.60 -8.26
N CYS A 191 -10.52 6.74 -8.60
CA CYS A 191 -11.35 6.96 -9.79
C CYS A 191 -10.55 7.48 -10.99
N GLN A 192 -9.29 7.87 -10.78
CA GLN A 192 -8.42 8.38 -11.83
C GLN A 192 -7.87 7.23 -12.67
N SER A 193 -8.21 7.20 -13.96
CA SER A 193 -7.57 6.32 -14.94
C SER A 193 -6.15 6.78 -15.31
N LYS A 194 -5.75 7.99 -14.89
CA LYS A 194 -4.38 8.50 -15.06
C LYS A 194 -3.38 7.57 -14.36
N GLY A 195 -2.43 7.03 -15.13
CA GLY A 195 -1.42 6.07 -14.66
C GLY A 195 -1.72 4.59 -14.97
N LEU A 196 -2.95 4.25 -15.40
CA LEU A 196 -3.29 2.92 -15.93
C LEU A 196 -2.86 2.81 -17.40
N ASN A 197 -1.55 2.76 -17.62
CA ASN A 197 -0.98 2.72 -18.98
C ASN A 197 -1.28 1.41 -19.72
N ASN A 198 -1.46 0.31 -18.98
CA ASN A 198 -1.75 -1.00 -19.57
C ASN A 198 -2.68 -1.84 -18.68
N PRO A 199 -4.00 -1.77 -18.87
CA PRO A 199 -4.97 -2.56 -18.10
C PRO A 199 -4.82 -4.08 -18.28
N SER A 200 -4.24 -4.54 -19.39
CA SER A 200 -4.04 -5.98 -19.65
C SER A 200 -3.08 -6.62 -18.66
N LEU A 201 -2.18 -5.83 -18.06
CA LEU A 201 -1.24 -6.26 -17.03
C LEU A 201 -1.94 -6.91 -15.82
N PHE A 202 -3.14 -6.41 -15.49
CA PHE A 202 -3.94 -6.86 -14.35
C PHE A 202 -4.75 -8.11 -14.64
N ARG A 203 -4.63 -8.69 -15.83
CA ARG A 203 -5.22 -9.97 -16.19
C ARG A 203 -4.19 -11.09 -16.33
N VAL A 204 -2.90 -10.76 -16.25
CA VAL A 204 -1.81 -11.73 -16.33
C VAL A 204 -1.50 -12.23 -14.93
N TYR A 205 -1.77 -13.51 -14.68
CA TYR A 205 -1.52 -14.16 -13.39
C TYR A 205 -0.33 -15.10 -13.49
N PRO A 206 0.55 -15.15 -12.47
CA PRO A 206 1.64 -16.11 -12.46
C PRO A 206 1.10 -17.54 -12.29
N SER A 207 1.66 -18.46 -13.05
CA SER A 207 1.49 -19.91 -12.91
C SER A 207 2.13 -20.42 -11.61
N ASN A 208 1.80 -21.63 -11.18
CA ASN A 208 2.38 -22.22 -9.96
C ASN A 208 3.91 -22.35 -10.04
N SER A 209 4.47 -22.66 -11.22
CA SER A 209 5.91 -22.68 -11.43
C SER A 209 6.53 -21.29 -11.30
N GLU A 210 5.89 -20.27 -11.87
CA GLU A 210 6.37 -18.89 -11.74
C GLU A 210 6.27 -18.40 -10.30
N ILE A 211 5.20 -18.74 -9.57
CA ILE A 211 5.08 -18.44 -8.13
C ILE A 211 6.25 -19.03 -7.35
N ASN A 212 6.62 -20.28 -7.61
CA ASN A 212 7.77 -20.91 -6.95
C ASN A 212 9.09 -20.20 -7.28
N THR A 213 9.32 -19.85 -8.55
CA THR A 213 10.51 -19.09 -8.96
C THR A 213 10.56 -17.71 -8.32
N ILE A 214 9.43 -17.00 -8.30
CA ILE A 214 9.29 -15.68 -7.66
C ILE A 214 9.54 -15.79 -6.16
N SER A 215 9.03 -16.83 -5.51
CA SER A 215 9.26 -17.07 -4.08
C SER A 215 10.73 -17.30 -3.77
N LEU A 216 11.44 -18.07 -4.59
CA LEU A 216 12.89 -18.26 -4.43
C LEU A 216 13.64 -16.94 -4.58
N ALA A 217 13.36 -16.18 -5.65
CA ALA A 217 13.98 -14.89 -5.88
C ALA A 217 13.68 -13.88 -4.75
N ALA A 218 12.47 -13.87 -4.22
CA ALA A 218 12.09 -13.02 -3.10
C ALA A 218 12.83 -13.40 -1.81
N TYR A 219 13.08 -14.69 -1.58
CA TYR A 219 13.89 -15.16 -0.47
C TYR A 219 15.35 -14.75 -0.61
N GLU A 220 15.93 -14.92 -1.80
CA GLU A 220 17.30 -14.50 -2.11
C GLU A 220 17.49 -12.99 -1.90
N GLU A 221 16.59 -12.16 -2.45
CA GLU A 221 16.62 -10.70 -2.24
C GLU A 221 16.50 -10.34 -0.76
N SER A 222 15.64 -11.04 0.00
CA SER A 222 15.55 -10.84 1.45
C SER A 222 16.85 -11.20 2.16
N ALA A 223 17.47 -12.33 1.80
CA ALA A 223 18.75 -12.76 2.39
C ALA A 223 19.88 -11.77 2.06
N GLU A 224 19.91 -11.20 0.86
CA GLU A 224 20.85 -10.14 0.48
C GLU A 224 20.66 -8.86 1.32
N LEU A 225 19.40 -8.49 1.61
CA LEU A 225 19.12 -7.37 2.52
C LEU A 225 19.67 -7.64 3.92
N TRP A 226 19.49 -8.85 4.46
CA TRP A 226 20.04 -9.23 5.77
C TRP A 226 21.56 -9.27 5.77
N ALA A 227 22.19 -9.81 4.72
CA ALA A 227 23.64 -9.79 4.56
C ALA A 227 24.19 -8.34 4.52
N MET A 228 23.47 -7.39 3.91
CA MET A 228 23.84 -5.97 3.91
C MET A 228 23.85 -5.35 5.32
N LEU A 229 22.99 -5.85 6.20
CA LEU A 229 22.91 -5.44 7.62
C LEU A 229 24.06 -6.03 8.46
N GLY A 230 24.86 -6.95 7.91
CA GLY A 230 25.98 -7.59 8.60
C GLY A 230 25.54 -8.73 9.52
N VAL A 231 24.40 -9.36 9.19
CA VAL A 231 23.82 -10.51 9.88
C VAL A 231 23.88 -11.74 8.99
#